data_AF-A0A0Q5VXD5-F1
#
_entry.id   AF-A0A0Q5VXD5-F1
#
_cell.length_a   1.000
_cell.length_b   1.000
_cell.length_c   1.000
_cell.angle_alpha   90.00
_cell.angle_beta   90.00
_cell.angle_gamma   90.00
#
_symmetry.space_group_name_H-M   'P 1'
#
loop_
_entity.id
_entity.type
_entity.pdbx_description
1 polymer ?
#
loop_
_entity_poly.entity_id
_entity_poly.type
_entity_poly.pdbx_seq_one_letter_code
_entity_poly.pdbx_strand_id
1 'polypeptide(L)' 'MHIGDEPGRWTVVVTDAAPDLVPVPAVNRPAGAGGYGLYVITDLTASHGVHYERDRKMVWATVLKPDGP' A
#
# COMPACT_ATOMS: atom_id res chain seq x y z
N MET A 1 -7.38 -1.93 -0.77
CA MET A 1 -6.51 -1.03 -1.55
C MET A 1 -7.41 -0.06 -2.30
N HIS A 2 -7.04 1.22 -2.28
CA HIS A 2 -7.72 2.29 -2.97
C HIS A 2 -6.70 3.06 -3.81
N ILE A 3 -7.12 3.51 -4.99
CA ILE A 3 -6.32 4.40 -5.84
C ILE A 3 -7.14 5.66 -6.04
N GLY A 4 -6.64 6.78 -5.50
CA GLY A 4 -7.11 8.11 -5.83
C GLY A 4 -6.46 8.58 -7.13
N ASP A 5 -7.25 9.11 -8.03
CA ASP A 5 -6.80 9.60 -9.33
C ASP A 5 -6.96 11.12 -9.42
N GLU A 6 -5.85 11.85 -9.44
CA GLU A 6 -5.83 13.31 -9.47
C GLU A 6 -5.04 13.79 -10.71
N PRO A 7 -5.25 15.04 -11.17
CA PRO A 7 -4.41 15.59 -12.23
C PRO A 7 -2.92 15.51 -11.86
N GLY A 8 -2.11 14.90 -12.73
CA GLY A 8 -0.66 14.76 -12.57
C GLY A 8 -0.16 13.69 -11.59
N ARG A 9 -1.04 13.00 -10.82
CA ARG A 9 -0.60 11.97 -9.87
C ARG A 9 -1.66 10.93 -9.55
N TRP A 10 -1.21 9.79 -9.04
CA TRP A 10 -2.03 8.80 -8.36
C TRP A 10 -1.67 8.75 -6.89
N THR A 11 -2.67 8.58 -6.04
CA THR A 11 -2.48 8.30 -4.62
C THR A 11 -2.90 6.87 -4.35
N VAL A 12 -1.95 6.02 -3.96
CA VAL A 12 -2.21 4.63 -3.60
C VAL A 12 -2.36 4.56 -2.08
N VAL A 13 -3.51 4.07 -1.60
CA VAL A 13 -3.77 3.84 -0.18
C VAL A 13 -3.99 2.35 0.05
N VAL A 14 -3.25 1.78 0.99
CA VAL A 14 -3.39 0.37 1.37
C VAL A 14 -3.69 0.27 2.85
N THR A 15 -4.76 -0.46 3.18
CA THR A 15 -5.19 -0.74 4.54
C THR A 15 -5.07 -2.22 4.84
N ASP A 16 -4.71 -2.54 6.08
CA ASP A 16 -4.64 -3.90 6.61
C ASP A 16 -5.34 -3.96 7.96
N ALA A 17 -6.24 -4.93 8.12
CA ALA A 17 -7.12 -5.08 9.29
C ALA A 17 -6.46 -5.78 10.49
N ALA A 18 -5.14 -6.04 10.43
CA ALA A 18 -4.37 -6.63 11.52
C ALA A 18 -3.30 -5.63 11.99
N PRO A 19 -3.68 -4.59 12.76
CA PRO A 19 -2.77 -3.51 13.15
C PRO A 19 -1.56 -4.01 13.96
N ASP A 20 -1.75 -5.05 14.77
CA ASP A 20 -0.71 -5.62 15.64
C ASP A 20 0.28 -6.56 14.92
N LEU A 21 -0.03 -6.94 13.66
CA LEU A 21 0.87 -7.78 12.88
C LEU A 21 1.81 -6.90 12.07
N VAL A 22 3.12 -7.08 12.29
CA VAL A 22 4.15 -6.52 11.41
C VAL A 22 3.95 -7.11 10.01
N PRO A 23 3.99 -6.28 8.95
CA PRO A 23 3.91 -6.76 7.58
C PRO A 23 4.99 -7.83 7.30
N VAL A 24 4.57 -9.05 6.94
CA VAL A 24 5.48 -10.14 6.55
C VAL A 24 5.55 -10.22 5.02
N PRO A 25 6.75 -10.22 4.42
CA PRO A 25 6.90 -10.43 2.98
C PRO A 25 6.24 -11.75 2.53
N ALA A 26 5.28 -11.72 1.60
CA ALA A 26 4.63 -12.93 1.05
C ALA A 26 5.47 -13.63 -0.04
N VAL A 27 6.70 -14.04 0.31
CA VAL A 27 7.71 -14.58 -0.61
C VAL A 27 7.19 -15.83 -1.31
N ASN A 28 7.40 -15.93 -2.63
CA ASN A 28 6.98 -17.05 -3.48
C ASN A 28 5.45 -17.24 -3.63
N ARG A 29 4.62 -16.22 -3.37
CA ARG A 29 3.18 -16.30 -3.65
C ARG A 29 2.90 -16.25 -5.17
N PRO A 30 1.99 -17.09 -5.73
CA PRO A 30 1.59 -17.02 -7.14
C PRO A 30 0.82 -15.74 -7.49
N ALA A 31 1.17 -15.13 -8.62
CA ALA A 31 0.45 -13.97 -9.15
C ALA A 31 -1.04 -14.30 -9.34
N GLY A 32 -1.93 -13.44 -8.83
CA GLY A 32 -3.39 -13.65 -8.91
C GLY A 32 -4.05 -14.31 -7.68
N ALA A 33 -3.27 -14.83 -6.72
CA ALA A 33 -3.82 -15.39 -5.47
C ALA A 33 -4.27 -14.33 -4.43
N GLY A 34 -4.14 -13.04 -4.75
CA GLY A 34 -4.42 -11.94 -3.82
C GLY A 34 -3.43 -11.83 -2.64
N GLY A 35 -3.67 -10.86 -1.76
CA GLY A 35 -2.89 -10.66 -0.53
C GLY A 35 -1.45 -10.15 -0.70
N TYR A 36 -1.15 -9.50 -1.82
CA TYR A 36 0.07 -8.69 -2.00
C TYR A 36 -0.02 -7.32 -1.31
N GLY A 37 -1.20 -6.94 -0.80
CA GLY A 37 -1.36 -5.70 -0.05
C GLY A 37 -0.40 -5.57 1.12
N LEU A 38 -0.01 -6.69 1.75
CA LEU A 38 0.96 -6.69 2.84
C LEU A 38 2.37 -6.29 2.37
N TYR A 39 2.78 -6.69 1.17
CA TYR A 39 4.05 -6.26 0.58
C TYR A 39 4.07 -4.78 0.27
N VAL A 40 2.99 -4.31 -0.35
CA VAL A 40 2.84 -2.88 -0.66
C VAL A 40 2.84 -2.10 0.65
N ILE A 41 2.19 -2.61 1.70
CA ILE A 41 2.28 -2.01 3.04
C ILE A 41 3.70 -2.01 3.57
N THR A 42 4.45 -3.11 3.51
CA THR A 42 5.83 -3.17 4.01
C THR A 42 6.70 -2.11 3.33
N ASP A 43 6.70 -2.09 2.00
CA ASP A 43 7.57 -1.24 1.20
C ASP A 43 7.22 0.25 1.35
N LEU A 44 5.92 0.57 1.33
CA LEU A 44 5.46 1.93 1.54
C LEU A 44 5.62 2.39 3.00
N THR A 45 5.48 1.50 4.00
CA THR A 45 5.75 1.85 5.40
C THR A 45 7.22 2.26 5.58
N ALA A 46 8.15 1.49 5.00
CA ALA A 46 9.58 1.78 5.08
C ALA A 46 9.93 3.13 4.42
N SER A 47 9.20 3.51 3.36
CA SER A 47 9.47 4.72 2.56
C SER A 47 8.71 5.96 3.02
N HIS A 48 7.49 5.81 3.57
CA HIS A 48 6.55 6.91 3.83
C HIS A 48 5.95 6.91 5.25
N GLY A 49 6.23 5.91 6.08
CA GLY A 49 5.62 5.75 7.40
C GLY A 49 4.24 5.12 7.37
N VAL A 50 3.59 5.03 8.53
CA VAL A 50 2.30 4.33 8.71
C VAL A 50 1.39 5.12 9.67
N HIS A 51 0.09 5.12 9.38
CA HIS A 51 -0.94 5.61 10.27
C HIS A 51 -1.73 4.43 10.85
N TYR A 52 -1.93 4.42 12.17
CA TYR A 52 -2.65 3.38 12.88
C TYR A 52 -4.01 3.88 13.35
N GLU A 53 -5.05 3.12 13.04
CA GLU A 53 -6.37 3.19 13.67
C GLU A 53 -6.56 1.95 14.57
N ARG A 54 -7.63 1.94 15.36
CA ARG A 54 -7.90 0.88 16.35
C ARG A 54 -7.98 -0.52 15.75
N ASP A 55 -8.49 -0.65 14.52
CA ASP A 55 -8.78 -1.92 13.87
C ASP A 55 -8.04 -2.08 12.53
N ARG A 56 -7.17 -1.13 12.17
CA ARG A 56 -6.42 -1.17 10.91
C ARG A 56 -5.17 -0.33 10.95
N LYS A 57 -4.21 -0.69 10.12
CA LYS A 57 -3.09 0.17 9.73
C LYS A 57 -3.27 0.64 8.29
N MET A 58 -2.78 1.83 8.00
CA MET A 58 -2.88 2.48 6.70
C MET A 58 -1.52 3.05 6.28
N VAL A 59 -1.20 2.86 5.01
CA VAL A 59 -0.07 3.55 4.36
C VAL A 59 -0.54 4.17 3.07
N TRP A 60 0.19 5.19 2.61
CA TRP A 60 -0.05 5.82 1.34
C TRP A 60 1.24 6.15 0.62
N ALA A 61 1.16 6.23 -0.70
CA ALA A 61 2.20 6.76 -1.56
C ALA A 61 1.59 7.58 -2.68
N THR A 62 2.36 8.56 -3.14
CA THR A 62 2.01 9.37 -4.31
C THR A 62 2.93 8.98 -5.46
N VAL A 63 2.33 8.59 -6.56
CA VAL A 63 3.04 8.26 -7.81
C VAL A 63 2.74 9.37 -8.80
N LEU A 64 3.77 10.05 -9.29
CA LEU A 64 3.60 11.02 -10.38
C LEU A 64 3.14 10.28 -11.63
N LYS A 65 2.12 10.82 -12.30
CA LYS A 65 1.77 10.32 -13.63
C LYS A 65 2.97 10.60 -14.55
N PRO A 66 3.29 9.67 -15.46
CA PRO A 66 4.20 10.02 -16.53
C PRO A 66 3.64 11.26 -17.23
N ASP A 67 4.52 12.17 -17.63
CA ASP A 67 4.14 13.22 -18.57
C ASP A 67 3.49 12.52 -19.77
N GLY A 68 2.36 13.07 -20.22
CA GLY A 68 1.64 12.52 -21.37
C GLY A 68 2.56 12.41 -22.59
N PRO A 69 2.20 11.58 -23.58
CA PRO A 69 2.92 11.57 -24.85
C PRO A 69 2.98 12.97 -25.49
#